data_AF-X0ZYS7-F1
#
_entry.id   AF-X0ZYS7-F1
#
_cell.length_a   1.000
_cell.length_b   1.000
_cell.length_c   1.000
_cell.angle_alpha   90.00
_cell.angle_beta   90.00
_cell.angle_gamma   90.00
#
_symmetry.space_group_name_H-M   'P 1'
#
loop_
_entity.id
_entity.type
_entity.pdbx_description
1 polymer ?
#
loop_
_entity_poly.entity_id
_entity_poly.type
_entity_poly.pdbx_seq_one_letter_code
_entity_poly.pdbx_strand_id
1 'polypeptide(L)' 'MQEPQRLEEAVLSEADLLELLGIDKGTLDDLRREKSFPAVRLTTRTRVYLAKDVLGWLEQRSKT' A
#
# COMPACT_ATOMS: atom_id res chain seq x y z
N MET A 1 -9.54 16.80 19.91
CA MET A 1 -10.31 15.82 19.11
C MET A 1 -9.59 15.70 17.79
N GLN A 2 -8.89 14.60 17.54
CA GLN A 2 -8.21 14.37 16.27
C GLN A 2 -9.29 13.88 15.29
N GLU A 3 -9.53 14.60 14.21
CA GLU A 3 -10.52 14.21 13.20
C GLU A 3 -10.19 12.82 12.66
N PRO A 4 -11.20 11.96 12.40
CA PRO A 4 -10.95 10.66 11.79
C PRO A 4 -10.40 10.89 10.39
N GLN A 5 -9.09 10.72 10.23
CA GLN A 5 -8.45 10.79 8.92
C GLN A 5 -9.10 9.70 8.06
N ARG A 6 -9.63 10.09 6.89
CA ARG A 6 -10.20 9.11 5.97
C ARG A 6 -9.09 8.14 5.59
N LEU A 7 -9.39 6.85 5.59
CA LEU A 7 -8.40 5.81 5.28
C LEU A 7 -7.69 6.10 3.95
N GLU A 8 -8.40 6.68 2.99
CA GLU A 8 -7.93 7.09 1.67
C GLU A 8 -6.76 8.09 1.71
N GLU A 9 -6.70 8.92 2.75
CA GLU A 9 -5.67 9.94 2.96
C GLU A 9 -4.50 9.42 3.81
N ALA A 10 -4.58 8.18 4.30
CA ALA A 10 -3.56 7.60 5.15
C ALA A 10 -2.26 7.29 4.40
N VAL A 11 -1.14 7.51 5.09
CA VAL A 11 0.18 7.04 4.68
C VAL A 11 0.52 5.82 5.53
N LEU A 12 0.59 4.65 4.91
CA LEU A 12 0.82 3.38 5.56
C LEU A 12 2.31 3.03 5.55
N SER A 13 2.80 2.50 6.67
CA SER A 13 4.10 1.81 6.68
C SER A 13 4.00 0.45 5.96
N GLU A 14 5.14 -0.22 5.76
CA GLU A 14 5.12 -1.60 5.26
C GLU A 14 4.35 -2.53 6.21
N ALA A 15 4.52 -2.38 7.52
CA ALA A 15 3.82 -3.21 8.50
C ALA A 15 2.30 -3.01 8.43
N ASP A 16 1.85 -1.75 8.44
CA ASP A 16 0.40 -1.44 8.39
C ASP A 16 -0.23 -1.96 7.09
N LEU A 17 0.48 -1.87 5.98
CA LEU A 17 -0.01 -2.37 4.69
C LEU A 17 -0.17 -3.90 4.70
N LEU A 18 0.83 -4.62 5.24
CA LEU A 18 0.79 -6.08 5.32
C LEU A 18 -0.39 -6.54 6.17
N GLU A 19 -0.60 -5.89 7.31
CA GLU A 19 -1.74 -6.16 8.20
C GLU A 19 -3.07 -5.84 7.50
N LEU A 20 -3.19 -4.65 6.88
CA LEU A 20 -4.41 -4.20 6.21
C LEU A 20 -4.81 -5.14 5.06
N LEU A 21 -3.85 -5.59 4.26
CA LEU A 21 -4.10 -6.47 3.13
C LEU A 21 -4.14 -7.96 3.51
N GLY A 22 -3.73 -8.31 4.74
CA GLY A 22 -3.64 -9.69 5.20
C GLY A 22 -2.63 -10.52 4.39
N ILE A 23 -1.54 -9.91 3.91
CA ILE A 23 -0.51 -10.57 3.11
C ILE A 23 0.84 -10.57 3.82
N ASP A 24 1.71 -11.48 3.42
CA ASP A 24 3.10 -11.50 3.89
C ASP A 24 4.03 -10.61 3.04
N LYS A 25 5.25 -10.43 3.55
CA LYS A 25 6.27 -9.61 2.89
C LYS A 25 6.70 -10.16 1.53
N GLY A 26 6.75 -11.47 1.36
CA GLY A 26 7.14 -12.09 0.09
C GLY A 26 6.14 -11.77 -1.00
N THR A 27 4.86 -11.89 -0.67
CA THR A 27 3.74 -11.50 -1.52
C THR A 27 3.83 -10.03 -1.90
N LEU A 28 4.09 -9.13 -0.92
CA LEU A 28 4.28 -7.71 -1.21
C LEU A 28 5.51 -7.45 -2.10
N ASP A 29 6.60 -8.19 -1.91
CA ASP A 29 7.78 -8.11 -2.76
C ASP A 29 7.48 -8.49 -4.21
N ASP A 30 6.72 -9.55 -4.43
CA ASP A 30 6.31 -10.01 -5.75
C ASP A 30 5.37 -8.99 -6.41
N LEU A 31 4.41 -8.44 -5.65
CA LEU A 31 3.55 -7.36 -6.12
C LEU A 31 4.37 -6.13 -6.57
N ARG A 32 5.40 -5.75 -5.80
CA ARG A 32 6.30 -4.64 -6.15
C ARG A 32 7.13 -4.91 -7.39
N ARG A 33 7.58 -6.15 -7.59
CA ARG A 33 8.48 -6.54 -8.69
C ARG A 33 7.74 -6.80 -10.00
N GLU A 34 6.61 -7.51 -9.92
CA GLU A 34 5.95 -8.06 -11.10
C GLU A 34 4.67 -7.32 -11.48
N LYS A 35 4.01 -6.69 -10.51
CA LYS A 35 2.68 -6.09 -10.70
C LYS A 35 2.69 -4.57 -10.53
N SER A 36 3.86 -3.95 -10.48
CA SER A 36 4.02 -2.50 -10.35
C SER A 36 3.18 -1.92 -9.21
N PHE A 37 3.18 -2.60 -8.05
CA PHE A 37 2.43 -2.15 -6.89
C PHE A 37 2.87 -0.75 -6.44
N PRO A 38 1.93 0.18 -6.15
CA PRO A 38 2.23 1.57 -5.85
C PRO A 38 3.01 1.64 -4.54
N ALA A 39 4.17 2.30 -4.56
CA ALA A 39 4.98 2.50 -3.37
C ALA A 39 5.83 3.76 -3.51
N VAL A 40 5.86 4.58 -2.46
CA VAL A 40 6.73 5.75 -2.39
C VAL A 40 7.99 5.38 -1.62
N ARG A 41 9.16 5.51 -2.25
CA ARG A 41 10.45 5.36 -1.55
C ARG A 41 10.74 6.66 -0.80
N LEU A 42 10.82 6.58 0.54
CA LEU A 42 11.31 7.69 1.37
C LEU A 42 12.84 7.65 1.49
N THR A 43 13.41 6.45 1.55
CA THR A 43 14.86 6.23 1.58
C THR A 43 15.22 5.01 0.74
N THR A 44 16.51 4.65 0.70
CA THR A 44 16.98 3.42 0.08
C THR A 44 16.35 2.16 0.70
N ARG A 45 16.01 2.21 2.00
CA ARG A 45 15.52 1.04 2.77
C ARG A 45 14.05 1.14 3.18
N THR A 46 13.46 2.33 3.10
CA THR A 46 12.11 2.59 3.62
C THR A 46 11.17 2.97 2.49
N ARG A 47 10.01 2.30 2.48
CA ARG A 47 8.88 2.61 1.60
C ARG A 47 7.65 2.88 2.44
N VAL A 48 6.80 3.75 1.92
CA VAL A 48 5.46 4.01 2.44
C VAL A 48 4.46 3.88 1.30
N TYR A 49 3.20 3.72 1.68
CA TYR A 49 2.11 3.44 0.77
C TYR A 49 1.00 4.45 0.99
N LEU A 50 0.65 5.18 -0.06
CA LEU A 50 -0.51 6.06 -0.01
C LEU A 50 -1.75 5.19 -0.18
N ALA A 51 -2.64 5.19 0.81
CA ALA A 51 -3.80 4.32 0.81
C ALA A 51 -4.68 4.53 -0.44
N LYS A 52 -4.89 5.77 -0.88
CA LYS A 52 -5.56 6.09 -2.16
C LYS A 52 -4.96 5.39 -3.38
N ASP A 53 -3.64 5.28 -3.46
CA ASP A 53 -2.97 4.71 -4.64
C ASP A 53 -3.09 3.20 -4.60
N VAL A 54 -2.95 2.60 -3.41
CA VAL A 54 -3.19 1.17 -3.18
C VAL A 54 -4.62 0.80 -3.54
N LEU A 55 -5.61 1.56 -3.05
CA LEU A 55 -7.03 1.36 -3.38
C LEU A 55 -7.26 1.45 -4.88
N GLY A 56 -6.80 2.53 -5.53
CA GLY A 56 -6.94 2.70 -6.97
C GLY A 56 -6.28 1.59 -7.78
N TRP A 57 -5.16 1.03 -7.31
CA TRP A 57 -4.49 -0.10 -7.95
C TRP A 57 -5.28 -1.41 -7.81
N LEU A 58 -5.91 -1.63 -6.65
CA LEU A 58 -6.77 -2.80 -6.39
C LEU A 58 -8.03 -2.73 -7.25
N GLU A 59 -8.69 -1.58 -7.31
CA GLU A 59 -9.91 -1.37 -8.12
C GLU A 59 -9.69 -1.63 -9.61
N GLN A 60 -8.53 -1.26 -10.14
CA GLN A 60 -8.18 -1.53 -11.54
C GLN A 60 -8.06 -3.03 -11.83
N ARG A 61 -7.63 -3.83 -10.86
CA ARG A 61 -7.42 -5.27 -11.02
C ARG A 61 -8.65 -6.12 -10.73
N SER A 62 -9.50 -5.69 -9.81
CA SER A 62 -10.77 -6.37 -9.53
C SER A 62 -11.78 -6.30 -10.70
N LYS A 63 -11.53 -5.44 -11.69
CA LYS A 63 -12.36 -5.28 -12.90
C LYS A 63 -11.91 -6.12 -14.10
N THR A 64 -10.87 -6.95 -13.94
CA THR A 64 -10.38 -7.89 -14.97
C THR A 64 -10.85 -9.30 -14.63
#